data_AF-A0A4P6XNX3-F1
#
_entry.id   AF-A0A4P6XNX3-F1
#
_cell.length_a   1.000
_cell.length_b   1.000
_cell.length_c   1.000
_cell.angle_alpha   90.00
_cell.angle_beta   90.00
_cell.angle_gamma   90.00
#
_symmetry.space_group_name_H-M   'P 1'
#
loop_
_entity.id
_entity.type
_entity.pdbx_description
1 polymer ?
#
loop_
_entity_poly.entity_id
_entity_poly.type
_entity_poly.pdbx_seq_one_letter_code
_entity_poly.pdbx_strand_id
1 'polypeptide(L)'
;MLNCGRLPKPARKRLTRGFGYSLASWRSSQTVSFCPTSSYFDHQTHEQRLRDQEAAVPTRPSIESSLRLYKDMVKPEDVCDLLWRPSFEDCLVAGLAKECPVKGDALYQVISRSSVSASKLMFANIALSWLQAFDTQVPELLDVTALEDDLTYGKLDTIPSSDIDDEIFRDAKNLHAFIDDYTGKGYSIESIAQLLIFRQSLAQQYGLILTFLSQNIHTLNPVSIKDFAGHLINHLANLQLSSVSEYAIHLTSFISTDLMTIYPSVLAEVGPGTLDMLAMLAATSGDFSLARSAFVVLVQQKRIAPSLKAWNEFLSRYIEHAENQNLSRSQVLRDLSVIKPVLFHHQLTPSVVRFLLARVTESAHDLSDLMKLVSSSSSQVLAACGSDFMIRLQEIQTSSKHSIIVHAVQASQLMKSLKTAGYTAN
;
A
#
# COMPACT_ATOMS: atom_id res chain seq x y z
N MET A 1 -72.87 -1.80 7.58
CA MET A 1 -71.75 -2.52 6.93
C MET A 1 -70.48 -1.71 7.12
N LEU A 2 -69.37 -2.40 7.31
CA LEU A 2 -68.32 -2.11 8.30
C LEU A 2 -67.50 -0.83 8.08
N ASN A 3 -67.23 -0.18 9.23
CA ASN A 3 -66.48 1.05 9.43
C ASN A 3 -64.95 0.85 9.34
N CYS A 4 -64.29 1.90 8.88
CA CYS A 4 -62.87 2.18 8.89
C CYS A 4 -62.26 2.20 10.31
N GLY A 5 -60.95 1.90 10.44
CA GLY A 5 -60.19 2.24 11.66
C GLY A 5 -58.72 1.80 11.68
N ARG A 6 -57.82 2.78 11.85
CA ARG A 6 -56.34 2.77 11.79
C ARG A 6 -55.58 1.89 12.84
N LEU A 7 -54.32 1.58 12.50
CA LEU A 7 -53.12 1.20 13.30
C LEU A 7 -52.94 2.02 14.62
N PRO A 8 -52.16 1.64 15.70
CA PRO A 8 -50.73 1.17 15.67
C PRO A 8 -50.13 0.33 16.87
N LYS A 9 -49.00 -0.38 16.61
CA LYS A 9 -47.85 -0.86 17.47
C LYS A 9 -48.09 -1.34 18.97
N PRO A 10 -47.05 -1.61 19.82
CA PRO A 10 -46.42 -2.92 20.07
C PRO A 10 -46.37 -3.37 21.57
N ALA A 11 -45.89 -4.60 21.90
CA ALA A 11 -44.89 -4.90 22.97
C ALA A 11 -44.98 -6.31 23.62
N ARG A 12 -43.79 -6.94 23.72
CA ARG A 12 -43.23 -7.80 24.80
C ARG A 12 -44.07 -8.95 25.39
N LYS A 13 -43.48 -10.16 25.40
CA LYS A 13 -42.91 -10.77 26.64
C LYS A 13 -42.09 -12.05 26.38
N ARG A 14 -41.09 -12.19 27.24
CA ARG A 14 -40.12 -13.27 27.45
C ARG A 14 -40.76 -14.65 27.59
N LEU A 15 -40.09 -15.68 27.07
CA LEU A 15 -40.15 -17.03 27.64
C LEU A 15 -38.74 -17.44 28.05
N THR A 16 -38.51 -17.34 29.35
CA THR A 16 -37.35 -17.87 30.08
C THR A 16 -37.55 -19.35 30.39
N ARG A 17 -36.42 -20.06 30.47
CA ARG A 17 -36.22 -21.39 31.05
C ARG A 17 -37.02 -21.63 32.34
N GLY A 18 -37.49 -22.86 32.51
CA GLY A 18 -37.98 -23.40 33.78
C GLY A 18 -38.02 -24.92 33.72
N PHE A 19 -36.92 -25.56 34.13
CA PHE A 19 -36.90 -26.94 34.60
C PHE A 19 -37.76 -27.05 35.87
N GLY A 20 -38.48 -28.17 36.02
CA GLY A 20 -38.77 -28.73 37.34
C GLY A 20 -40.24 -28.96 37.69
N TYR A 21 -40.48 -30.21 38.10
CA TYR A 21 -41.57 -30.73 38.93
C TYR A 21 -42.89 -31.08 38.22
N SER A 22 -43.18 -32.38 38.10
CA SER A 22 -43.88 -33.08 39.18
C SER A 22 -44.05 -34.58 38.88
N LEU A 23 -43.88 -35.36 39.96
CA LEU A 23 -44.14 -36.78 40.06
C LEU A 23 -45.62 -37.09 39.88
N ALA A 24 -45.93 -38.13 39.11
CA ALA A 24 -47.10 -38.96 39.33
C ALA A 24 -46.68 -40.42 39.16
N SER A 25 -46.49 -41.10 40.30
CA SER A 25 -46.26 -42.54 40.35
C SER A 25 -47.57 -43.27 40.04
N TRP A 26 -47.62 -43.99 38.92
CA TRP A 26 -48.63 -45.02 38.69
C TRP A 26 -47.92 -46.35 38.46
N ARG A 27 -48.06 -47.23 39.46
CA ARG A 27 -47.74 -48.66 39.36
C ARG A 27 -48.85 -49.31 38.53
N SER A 28 -48.53 -49.76 37.32
CA SER A 28 -49.25 -50.87 36.69
C SER A 28 -48.24 -51.84 36.10
N SER A 29 -48.14 -53.00 36.73
CA SER A 29 -47.47 -54.18 36.23
C SER A 29 -48.18 -54.72 35.00
N GLN A 30 -47.75 -54.31 33.80
CA GLN A 30 -47.97 -55.06 32.57
C GLN A 30 -46.70 -55.03 31.75
N THR A 31 -46.01 -56.18 31.75
CA THR A 31 -44.96 -56.54 30.81
C THR A 31 -45.52 -56.47 29.40
N VAL A 32 -45.04 -55.51 28.60
CA VAL A 32 -45.31 -55.50 27.16
C VAL A 32 -44.46 -56.61 26.53
N SER A 33 -45.07 -57.78 26.35
CA SER A 33 -44.52 -58.83 25.51
C SER A 33 -44.92 -58.55 24.06
N PHE A 34 -43.96 -58.26 23.20
CA PHE A 34 -44.17 -58.31 21.76
C PHE A 34 -44.26 -59.78 21.33
N CYS A 35 -45.46 -60.23 20.98
CA CYS A 35 -45.62 -61.39 20.12
C CYS A 35 -45.50 -60.91 18.67
N PRO A 36 -44.49 -61.34 17.89
CA PRO A 36 -44.50 -61.07 16.45
C PRO A 36 -45.65 -61.86 15.84
N THR A 37 -46.57 -61.16 15.17
CA THR A 37 -47.59 -61.76 14.30
C THR A 37 -46.89 -62.44 13.14
N SER A 38 -46.58 -63.71 13.34
CA SER A 38 -46.22 -64.66 12.31
C SER A 38 -47.50 -65.10 11.59
N SER A 39 -47.85 -64.39 10.52
CA SER A 39 -48.75 -64.95 9.50
C SER A 39 -48.51 -64.27 8.15
N TYR A 40 -47.68 -64.93 7.35
CA TYR A 40 -47.61 -64.89 5.88
C TYR A 40 -47.57 -63.50 5.24
N PHE A 41 -46.40 -62.88 5.24
CA PHE A 41 -46.02 -61.95 4.17
C PHE A 41 -45.75 -62.79 2.93
N ASP A 42 -46.76 -62.97 2.08
CA ASP A 42 -46.59 -63.61 0.78
C ASP A 42 -45.85 -62.64 -0.15
N HIS A 43 -44.52 -62.74 -0.12
CA HIS A 43 -43.59 -61.83 -0.81
C HIS A 43 -43.93 -61.66 -2.29
N GLN A 44 -44.48 -62.69 -2.92
CA GLN A 44 -44.84 -62.67 -4.34
C GLN A 44 -46.00 -61.72 -4.61
N THR A 45 -47.05 -61.72 -3.78
CA THR A 45 -48.19 -60.80 -3.95
C THR A 45 -47.82 -59.35 -3.64
N HIS A 46 -46.87 -59.13 -2.74
CA HIS A 46 -46.34 -57.79 -2.46
C HIS A 46 -45.51 -57.24 -3.62
N GLU A 47 -44.62 -58.06 -4.20
CA GLU A 47 -43.84 -57.67 -5.38
C GLU A 47 -44.72 -57.42 -6.60
N GLN A 48 -45.77 -58.21 -6.79
CA GLN A 48 -46.67 -58.04 -7.93
C GLN A 48 -47.48 -56.74 -7.82
N ARG A 49 -47.94 -56.37 -6.60
CA ARG A 49 -48.57 -55.06 -6.35
C ARG A 49 -47.62 -53.90 -6.61
N LEU A 50 -46.33 -54.03 -6.26
CA LEU A 50 -45.34 -52.98 -6.54
C LEU A 50 -45.14 -52.79 -8.04
N ARG A 51 -45.07 -53.89 -8.82
CA ARG A 51 -44.94 -53.82 -10.28
C ARG A 51 -46.18 -53.22 -10.95
N ASP A 52 -47.38 -53.58 -10.49
CA ASP A 52 -48.63 -53.04 -11.02
C ASP A 52 -48.78 -51.54 -10.68
N GLN A 53 -48.31 -51.11 -9.50
CA GLN A 53 -48.25 -49.70 -9.13
C GLN A 53 -47.24 -48.91 -9.97
N GLU A 54 -46.07 -49.48 -10.25
CA GLU A 54 -45.08 -48.84 -11.13
C GLU A 54 -45.58 -48.73 -12.57
N ALA A 55 -46.28 -49.76 -13.08
CA ALA A 55 -46.86 -49.75 -14.42
C ALA A 55 -48.04 -48.78 -14.57
N ALA A 56 -48.72 -48.44 -13.48
CA ALA A 56 -49.80 -47.45 -13.45
C ALA A 56 -49.30 -46.00 -13.43
N VAL A 57 -48.00 -45.76 -13.21
CA VAL A 57 -47.41 -44.42 -13.31
C VAL A 57 -47.14 -44.13 -14.79
N PRO A 58 -47.78 -43.10 -15.37
CA PRO A 58 -47.50 -42.69 -16.74
C PRO A 58 -46.00 -42.39 -16.88
N THR A 59 -45.33 -42.99 -17.85
CA THR A 59 -43.92 -42.70 -18.14
C THR A 59 -43.75 -41.20 -18.34
N ARG A 60 -42.82 -40.61 -17.58
CA ARG A 60 -42.54 -39.18 -17.60
C ARG A 60 -42.35 -38.73 -19.06
N PRO A 61 -43.06 -37.71 -19.55
CA PRO A 61 -42.88 -37.25 -20.92
C PRO A 61 -41.42 -36.88 -21.13
N SER A 62 -40.81 -37.40 -22.21
CA SER A 62 -39.42 -37.08 -22.54
C SER A 62 -39.34 -35.61 -22.97
N ILE A 63 -38.62 -34.82 -22.17
CA ILE A 63 -38.39 -33.39 -22.39
C ILE A 63 -37.06 -33.17 -23.14
N GLU A 64 -36.37 -34.25 -23.52
CA GLU A 64 -35.04 -34.21 -24.16
C GLU A 64 -35.06 -33.51 -25.52
N SER A 65 -36.19 -33.56 -26.24
CA SER A 65 -36.38 -32.90 -27.53
C SER A 65 -36.79 -31.43 -27.42
N SER A 66 -37.09 -30.92 -26.22
CA SER A 66 -37.46 -29.52 -26.04
C SER A 66 -36.22 -28.63 -25.92
N LEU A 67 -36.25 -27.50 -26.64
CA LEU A 67 -35.16 -26.52 -26.62
C LEU A 67 -35.10 -25.90 -25.22
N ARG A 68 -34.12 -26.31 -24.40
CA ARG A 68 -33.90 -25.74 -23.07
C ARG A 68 -33.46 -24.28 -23.23
N LEU A 69 -34.36 -23.34 -22.92
CA LEU A 69 -34.09 -21.89 -22.92
C LEU A 69 -32.97 -21.48 -21.95
N TYR A 70 -32.75 -22.26 -20.90
CA TYR A 70 -31.70 -22.03 -19.90
C TYR A 70 -30.81 -23.27 -19.80
N LYS A 71 -29.50 -23.09 -19.99
CA LYS A 71 -28.51 -24.13 -19.67
C LYS A 71 -28.31 -24.19 -18.15
N ASP A 72 -28.29 -25.42 -17.65
CA ASP A 72 -27.77 -25.89 -16.36
C ASP A 72 -27.91 -24.93 -15.17
N MET A 73 -29.04 -25.04 -14.47
CA MET A 73 -29.11 -24.57 -13.08
C MET A 73 -28.07 -25.34 -12.25
N VAL A 74 -27.17 -24.60 -11.62
CA VAL A 74 -26.19 -25.13 -10.66
C VAL A 74 -26.97 -25.84 -9.55
N LYS A 75 -26.57 -27.07 -9.21
CA LYS A 75 -27.21 -27.79 -8.12
C LYS A 75 -26.99 -27.01 -6.81
N PRO A 76 -27.99 -26.92 -5.92
CA PRO A 76 -27.84 -26.18 -4.65
C PRO A 76 -26.66 -26.65 -3.80
N GLU A 77 -26.32 -27.94 -3.88
CA GLU A 77 -25.15 -28.56 -3.24
C GLU A 77 -23.79 -28.10 -3.80
N ASP A 78 -23.75 -27.64 -5.06
CA ASP A 78 -22.55 -27.09 -5.70
C ASP A 78 -22.39 -25.58 -5.44
N VAL A 79 -23.40 -24.95 -4.84
CA VAL A 79 -23.36 -23.56 -4.36
C VAL A 79 -22.97 -23.60 -2.88
N CYS A 80 -21.68 -23.71 -2.61
CA CYS A 80 -21.20 -23.38 -1.27
C CYS A 80 -21.28 -21.87 -1.09
N ASP A 81 -22.26 -21.40 -0.31
CA ASP A 81 -22.20 -20.06 0.27
C ASP A 81 -20.95 -20.01 1.16
N LEU A 82 -19.87 -19.46 0.61
CA LEU A 82 -18.76 -19.01 1.44
C LEU A 82 -19.32 -17.82 2.25
N LEU A 83 -19.90 -18.11 3.41
CA LEU A 83 -20.30 -17.12 4.41
C LEU A 83 -19.03 -16.53 5.04
N TRP A 84 -18.31 -15.78 4.23
CA TRP A 84 -17.19 -14.97 4.66
C TRP A 84 -17.66 -13.52 4.61
N ARG A 85 -17.59 -12.85 5.75
CA ARG A 85 -17.87 -11.42 5.87
C ARG A 85 -16.57 -10.71 6.22
N PRO A 86 -15.59 -10.66 5.29
CA PRO A 86 -14.38 -9.90 5.54
C PRO A 86 -14.77 -8.45 5.77
N SER A 87 -14.31 -7.88 6.87
CA SER A 87 -14.35 -6.42 7.02
C SER A 87 -13.30 -5.81 6.06
N PHE A 88 -13.47 -4.54 5.71
CA PHE A 88 -12.50 -3.80 4.88
C PHE A 88 -11.07 -3.90 5.47
N GLU A 89 -11.03 -3.71 6.77
CA GLU A 89 -10.05 -4.12 7.76
C GLU A 89 -9.36 -5.47 7.45
N ASP A 90 -10.06 -6.61 7.40
CA ASP A 90 -9.48 -7.94 7.11
C ASP A 90 -8.75 -8.02 5.76
N CYS A 91 -9.27 -7.33 4.73
CA CYS A 91 -8.62 -7.24 3.42
C CYS A 91 -7.36 -6.37 3.45
N LEU A 92 -7.37 -5.30 4.26
CA LEU A 92 -6.24 -4.41 4.45
C LEU A 92 -5.10 -5.11 5.21
N VAL A 93 -5.42 -5.95 6.21
CA VAL A 93 -4.48 -6.76 6.99
C VAL A 93 -3.72 -7.76 6.14
N ALA A 94 -4.45 -8.55 5.36
CA ALA A 94 -3.85 -9.60 4.54
C ALA A 94 -3.00 -9.00 3.41
N GLY A 95 -3.42 -7.85 2.85
CA GLY A 95 -2.64 -7.08 1.86
C GLY A 95 -1.44 -6.31 2.42
N LEU A 96 -1.19 -6.33 3.73
CA LEU A 96 -0.02 -5.73 4.38
C LEU A 96 1.06 -6.74 4.77
N ALA A 97 0.81 -8.05 4.64
CA ALA A 97 1.77 -9.09 5.04
C ALA A 97 2.29 -9.85 3.81
N LYS A 98 3.62 -9.81 3.60
CA LYS A 98 4.34 -10.38 2.44
C LYS A 98 4.04 -11.87 2.20
N GLU A 99 3.62 -12.60 3.23
CA GLU A 99 3.34 -14.05 3.17
C GLU A 99 2.09 -14.44 4.00
N CYS A 100 1.06 -13.59 4.07
CA CYS A 100 -0.20 -13.99 4.71
C CYS A 100 -1.24 -14.30 3.61
N PRO A 101 -1.33 -15.55 3.14
CA PRO A 101 -2.40 -15.90 2.24
C PRO A 101 -3.72 -15.72 3.01
N VAL A 102 -4.64 -14.97 2.40
CA VAL A 102 -6.05 -14.93 2.81
C VAL A 102 -6.64 -16.35 2.98
N LYS A 103 -6.03 -17.33 2.32
CA LYS A 103 -6.31 -18.78 2.40
C LYS A 103 -5.32 -19.40 3.39
N GLY A 104 -5.73 -19.79 4.59
CA GLY A 104 -4.88 -20.32 5.67
C GLY A 104 -3.53 -20.98 5.27
N ASP A 105 -3.39 -22.30 5.42
CA ASP A 105 -2.12 -23.00 5.09
C ASP A 105 -1.80 -22.89 3.58
N ALA A 106 -0.52 -22.86 3.21
CA ALA A 106 -0.07 -22.79 1.80
C ALA A 106 -0.58 -23.99 0.96
N LEU A 107 -1.01 -25.06 1.62
CA LEU A 107 -1.60 -26.26 1.03
C LEU A 107 -3.10 -26.13 0.71
N TYR A 108 -3.80 -25.10 1.20
CA TYR A 108 -5.22 -24.92 0.92
C TYR A 108 -5.47 -24.18 -0.40
N GLN A 109 -5.86 -24.93 -1.43
CA GLN A 109 -6.41 -24.36 -2.66
C GLN A 109 -7.94 -24.33 -2.62
N VAL A 110 -8.51 -23.15 -2.90
CA VAL A 110 -9.93 -23.01 -3.24
C VAL A 110 -10.09 -23.43 -4.70
N ILE A 111 -10.70 -24.61 -4.91
CA ILE A 111 -10.93 -25.18 -6.25
C ILE A 111 -12.44 -25.15 -6.53
N SER A 112 -12.84 -24.50 -7.62
CA SER A 112 -14.24 -24.54 -8.08
C SER A 112 -14.56 -25.93 -8.61
N ARG A 113 -15.54 -26.62 -8.01
CA ARG A 113 -15.99 -27.95 -8.48
C ARG A 113 -17.09 -27.91 -9.55
N SER A 114 -17.63 -26.74 -9.87
CA SER A 114 -18.73 -26.61 -10.83
C SER A 114 -18.21 -26.35 -12.26
N SER A 115 -18.95 -26.75 -13.28
CA SER A 115 -18.63 -26.56 -14.70
C SER A 115 -19.15 -25.23 -15.31
N VAL A 116 -19.92 -24.44 -14.56
CA VAL A 116 -20.59 -23.23 -15.08
C VAL A 116 -19.73 -21.99 -14.85
N SER A 117 -19.28 -21.31 -15.90
CA SER A 117 -18.35 -20.16 -15.83
C SER A 117 -19.01 -18.81 -15.51
N ALA A 118 -20.32 -18.67 -15.76
CA ALA A 118 -20.95 -17.36 -15.92
C ALA A 118 -21.54 -16.71 -14.65
N SER A 119 -21.66 -17.41 -13.53
CA SER A 119 -22.34 -16.87 -12.33
C SER A 119 -21.53 -16.96 -11.03
N LYS A 120 -20.24 -17.29 -11.09
CA LYS A 120 -19.49 -17.67 -9.90
C LYS A 120 -18.85 -16.49 -9.21
N LEU A 121 -19.29 -16.26 -7.97
CA LEU A 121 -18.59 -15.51 -6.94
C LEU A 121 -18.20 -14.09 -7.35
N MET A 122 -19.17 -13.25 -7.71
CA MET A 122 -18.92 -11.82 -7.98
C MET A 122 -18.09 -11.17 -6.86
N PHE A 123 -18.37 -11.48 -5.59
CA PHE A 123 -17.59 -11.00 -4.45
C PHE A 123 -16.17 -11.58 -4.38
N ALA A 124 -15.97 -12.86 -4.68
CA ALA A 124 -14.61 -13.42 -4.69
C ALA A 124 -13.80 -12.92 -5.89
N ASN A 125 -14.43 -12.69 -7.04
CA ASN A 125 -13.78 -12.09 -8.20
C ASN A 125 -13.43 -10.62 -7.94
N ILE A 126 -14.31 -9.87 -7.26
CA ILE A 126 -14.02 -8.52 -6.78
C ILE A 126 -12.85 -8.56 -5.79
N ALA A 127 -12.90 -9.44 -4.78
CA ALA A 127 -11.82 -9.57 -3.80
C ALA A 127 -10.48 -10.01 -4.45
N LEU A 128 -10.51 -10.94 -5.40
CA LEU A 128 -9.33 -11.35 -6.17
C LEU A 128 -8.80 -10.21 -7.05
N SER A 129 -9.69 -9.42 -7.68
CA SER A 129 -9.28 -8.25 -8.45
C SER A 129 -8.65 -7.17 -7.57
N TRP A 130 -9.15 -7.00 -6.34
CA TRP A 130 -8.58 -6.09 -5.36
C TRP A 130 -7.23 -6.60 -4.89
N LEU A 131 -7.11 -7.89 -4.53
CA LEU A 131 -5.85 -8.52 -4.16
C LEU A 131 -4.81 -8.39 -5.27
N GLN A 132 -5.17 -8.67 -6.53
CA GLN A 132 -4.28 -8.46 -7.67
C GLN A 132 -3.88 -6.99 -7.84
N ALA A 133 -4.83 -6.06 -7.67
CA ALA A 133 -4.55 -4.63 -7.69
C ALA A 133 -3.65 -4.17 -6.52
N PHE A 134 -3.69 -4.87 -5.38
CA PHE A 134 -2.82 -4.62 -4.23
C PHE A 134 -1.43 -5.24 -4.41
N ASP A 135 -1.33 -6.49 -4.85
CA ASP A 135 -0.07 -7.18 -5.09
C ASP A 135 0.75 -6.46 -6.18
N THR A 136 0.08 -5.95 -7.22
CA THR A 136 0.74 -5.12 -8.26
C THR A 136 1.28 -3.79 -7.72
N GLN A 137 0.80 -3.31 -6.58
CA GLN A 137 1.30 -2.10 -5.90
C GLN A 137 2.50 -2.38 -4.99
N VAL A 138 2.83 -3.63 -4.68
CA VAL A 138 3.99 -4.02 -3.87
C VAL A 138 4.94 -4.87 -4.71
N PRO A 139 5.61 -4.27 -5.73
CA PRO A 139 6.63 -4.99 -6.48
C PRO A 139 7.78 -5.41 -5.56
N GLU A 140 8.40 -6.54 -5.88
CA GLU A 140 9.76 -6.80 -5.40
C GLU A 140 10.70 -5.78 -6.03
N LEU A 141 11.48 -5.10 -5.18
CA LEU A 141 12.40 -4.05 -5.61
C LEU A 141 13.82 -4.60 -5.68
N LEU A 142 14.56 -4.15 -6.68
CA LEU A 142 16.00 -4.37 -6.78
C LEU A 142 16.76 -3.23 -6.09
N ASP A 143 17.95 -3.50 -5.57
CA ASP A 143 18.79 -2.44 -5.02
C ASP A 143 19.36 -1.52 -6.12
N VAL A 144 19.53 -0.24 -5.80
CA VAL A 144 20.29 0.68 -6.67
C VAL A 144 21.72 0.17 -6.81
N THR A 145 22.12 -0.17 -8.02
CA THR A 145 23.51 -0.44 -8.37
C THR A 145 24.26 0.88 -8.55
N ALA A 146 25.38 1.06 -7.86
CA ALA A 146 26.18 2.30 -7.84
C ALA A 146 26.90 2.64 -9.15
N LEU A 147 26.66 1.92 -10.24
CA LEU A 147 27.35 2.08 -11.51
C LEU A 147 26.40 2.70 -12.53
N GLU A 148 26.31 4.02 -12.51
CA GLU A 148 26.06 4.76 -13.75
C GLU A 148 27.42 5.19 -14.26
N ASP A 149 27.72 4.92 -15.54
CA ASP A 149 28.89 5.47 -16.19
C ASP A 149 28.86 6.99 -15.96
N ASP A 150 29.97 7.57 -15.47
CA ASP A 150 30.11 9.01 -15.28
C ASP A 150 29.59 9.69 -16.55
N LEU A 151 28.40 10.29 -16.47
CA LEU A 151 27.77 11.00 -17.56
C LEU A 151 28.64 12.22 -17.83
N THR A 152 29.67 12.03 -18.65
CA THR A 152 30.52 13.10 -19.16
C THR A 152 29.68 13.84 -20.19
N TYR A 153 28.89 14.78 -19.70
CA TYR A 153 28.17 15.72 -20.56
C TYR A 153 29.21 16.58 -21.29
N GLY A 154 29.45 16.24 -22.55
CA GLY A 154 30.37 16.95 -23.44
C GLY A 154 31.84 16.85 -23.02
N LYS A 155 32.75 16.91 -24.00
CA LYS A 155 34.13 17.29 -23.68
C LYS A 155 34.09 18.77 -23.30
N LEU A 156 34.55 19.10 -22.09
CA LEU A 156 34.85 20.47 -21.61
C LEU A 156 36.03 21.09 -22.39
N ASP A 157 36.14 20.80 -23.69
CA ASP A 157 37.16 21.38 -24.53
C ASP A 157 36.70 22.81 -24.87
N THR A 158 37.55 23.79 -24.54
CA THR A 158 37.73 25.10 -25.21
C THR A 158 37.23 26.43 -24.60
N ILE A 159 36.68 26.52 -23.38
CA ILE A 159 36.59 27.84 -22.72
C ILE A 159 37.82 28.06 -21.83
N PRO A 160 38.71 29.02 -22.14
CA PRO A 160 39.91 29.28 -21.33
C PRO A 160 39.53 29.63 -19.90
N SER A 161 40.18 28.98 -18.94
CA SER A 161 39.92 29.25 -17.54
C SER A 161 40.27 30.67 -17.10
N SER A 162 41.14 31.34 -17.83
CA SER A 162 41.55 32.72 -17.64
C SER A 162 40.44 33.75 -17.82
N ASP A 163 39.36 33.40 -18.53
CA ASP A 163 38.38 34.37 -18.99
C ASP A 163 37.14 34.46 -18.06
N ILE A 164 37.12 33.65 -17.00
CA ILE A 164 36.06 33.63 -15.99
C ILE A 164 36.52 34.40 -14.77
N ASP A 165 36.12 35.67 -14.69
CA ASP A 165 36.33 36.55 -13.54
C ASP A 165 35.14 36.48 -12.57
N ASP A 166 35.39 36.66 -11.27
CA ASP A 166 34.35 36.73 -10.24
C ASP A 166 33.39 37.91 -10.46
N GLU A 167 33.80 38.93 -11.23
CA GLU A 167 32.93 40.03 -11.64
C GLU A 167 31.70 39.60 -12.45
N ILE A 168 31.76 38.44 -13.11
CA ILE A 168 30.63 37.86 -13.85
C ILE A 168 29.45 37.59 -12.91
N PHE A 169 29.72 37.21 -11.66
CA PHE A 169 28.68 36.84 -10.69
C PHE A 169 28.22 37.99 -9.80
N ARG A 170 28.67 39.23 -10.06
CA ARG A 170 28.22 40.40 -9.28
C ARG A 170 26.73 40.70 -9.46
N ASP A 171 26.22 40.53 -10.67
CA ASP A 171 24.81 40.69 -10.97
C ASP A 171 24.37 39.81 -12.14
N ALA A 172 23.05 39.72 -12.34
CA ALA A 172 22.49 38.94 -13.43
C ALA A 172 22.88 39.48 -14.81
N LYS A 173 23.09 40.80 -14.95
CA LYS A 173 23.38 41.41 -16.26
C LYS A 173 24.75 41.01 -16.77
N ASN A 174 25.75 40.96 -15.89
CA ASN A 174 27.10 40.53 -16.22
C ASN A 174 27.12 39.05 -16.61
N LEU A 175 26.36 38.22 -15.89
CA LEU A 175 26.19 36.80 -16.24
C LEU A 175 25.53 36.63 -17.61
N HIS A 176 24.44 37.36 -17.88
CA HIS A 176 23.77 37.36 -19.19
C HIS A 176 24.72 37.80 -20.31
N ALA A 177 25.44 38.91 -20.13
CA ALA A 177 26.38 39.42 -21.13
C ALA A 177 27.53 38.43 -21.42
N PHE A 178 28.03 37.76 -20.39
CA PHE A 178 29.04 36.72 -20.54
C PHE A 178 28.51 35.53 -21.35
N ILE A 179 27.32 35.02 -21.01
CA ILE A 179 26.73 33.88 -21.73
C ILE A 179 26.38 34.27 -23.18
N ASP A 180 25.88 35.49 -23.43
CA ASP A 180 25.60 36.00 -24.77
C ASP A 180 26.86 36.12 -25.64
N ASP A 181 27.99 36.57 -25.08
CA ASP A 181 29.27 36.63 -25.81
C ASP A 181 29.77 35.23 -26.22
N TYR A 182 29.68 34.25 -25.33
CA TYR A 182 30.11 32.88 -25.61
C TYR A 182 29.13 32.12 -26.51
N THR A 183 27.82 32.34 -26.38
CA THR A 183 26.86 31.79 -27.33
C THR A 183 27.05 32.40 -28.73
N GLY A 184 27.39 33.69 -28.82
CA GLY A 184 27.80 34.34 -30.07
C GLY A 184 29.06 33.73 -30.71
N LYS A 185 29.93 33.11 -29.90
CA LYS A 185 31.11 32.34 -30.35
C LYS A 185 30.79 30.88 -30.71
N GLY A 186 29.54 30.45 -30.61
CA GLY A 186 29.07 29.12 -31.00
C GLY A 186 29.04 28.08 -29.87
N TYR A 187 29.24 28.48 -28.60
CA TYR A 187 29.10 27.58 -27.45
C TYR A 187 27.63 27.41 -27.06
N SER A 188 27.24 26.20 -26.68
CA SER A 188 25.91 25.92 -26.11
C SER A 188 25.79 26.42 -24.67
N ILE A 189 24.59 26.89 -24.30
CA ILE A 189 24.28 27.42 -22.97
C ILE A 189 24.58 26.37 -21.88
N GLU A 190 24.29 25.10 -22.14
CA GLU A 190 24.53 23.99 -21.23
C GLU A 190 26.01 23.83 -20.90
N SER A 191 26.88 23.95 -21.91
CA SER A 191 28.32 23.81 -21.74
C SER A 191 28.91 24.98 -20.96
N ILE A 192 28.42 26.20 -21.23
CA ILE A 192 28.82 27.40 -20.47
C ILE A 192 28.34 27.26 -19.02
N ALA A 193 27.07 26.90 -18.80
CA ALA A 193 26.50 26.76 -17.47
C ALA A 193 27.18 25.65 -16.65
N GLN A 194 27.49 24.52 -17.27
CA GLN A 194 28.25 23.43 -16.65
C GLN A 194 29.61 23.94 -16.15
N LEU A 195 30.36 24.65 -17.00
CA LEU A 195 31.65 25.21 -16.63
C LEU A 195 31.54 26.22 -15.48
N LEU A 196 30.56 27.13 -15.55
CA LEU A 196 30.34 28.11 -14.49
C LEU A 196 30.01 27.40 -13.18
N ILE A 197 29.11 26.41 -13.20
CA ILE A 197 28.70 25.63 -12.03
C ILE A 197 29.87 24.89 -11.37
N PHE A 198 30.76 24.27 -12.15
CA PHE A 198 31.94 23.57 -11.63
C PHE A 198 32.92 24.47 -10.87
N ARG A 199 32.88 25.78 -11.14
CA ARG A 199 33.79 26.74 -10.50
C ARG A 199 33.21 27.44 -9.29
N GLN A 200 31.90 27.35 -9.08
CA GLN A 200 31.28 28.11 -8.01
C GLN A 200 31.54 27.47 -6.65
N SER A 201 32.04 28.27 -5.72
CA SER A 201 32.21 27.92 -4.30
C SER A 201 31.17 28.59 -3.41
N LEU A 202 30.39 29.54 -3.94
CA LEU A 202 29.32 30.24 -3.23
C LEU A 202 27.93 29.84 -3.77
N ALA A 203 27.03 29.49 -2.85
CA ALA A 203 25.66 29.07 -3.18
C ALA A 203 24.86 30.15 -3.93
N GLN A 204 25.12 31.43 -3.63
CA GLN A 204 24.47 32.56 -4.30
C GLN A 204 24.82 32.62 -5.79
N GLN A 205 26.09 32.39 -6.14
CA GLN A 205 26.55 32.39 -7.53
C GLN A 205 25.97 31.19 -8.29
N TYR A 206 25.90 30.03 -7.64
CA TYR A 206 25.22 28.86 -8.15
C TYR A 206 23.72 29.14 -8.42
N GLY A 207 23.04 29.79 -7.48
CA GLY A 207 21.65 30.22 -7.64
C GLY A 207 21.44 31.21 -8.79
N LEU A 208 22.38 32.14 -9.04
CA LEU A 208 22.33 33.04 -10.19
C LEU A 208 22.41 32.29 -11.52
N ILE A 209 23.29 31.29 -11.61
CA ILE A 209 23.41 30.46 -12.83
C ILE A 209 22.12 29.67 -13.08
N LEU A 210 21.56 29.04 -12.04
CA LEU A 210 20.30 28.31 -12.18
C LEU A 210 19.12 29.24 -12.53
N THR A 211 19.09 30.46 -11.97
CA THR A 211 18.06 31.46 -12.33
C THR A 211 18.18 31.88 -13.80
N PHE A 212 19.41 32.04 -14.31
CA PHE A 212 19.64 32.28 -15.73
C PHE A 212 19.12 31.12 -16.59
N LEU A 213 19.40 29.88 -16.18
CA LEU A 213 18.90 28.68 -16.88
C LEU A 213 17.37 28.61 -16.85
N SER A 214 16.72 28.93 -15.73
CA SER A 214 15.26 29.03 -15.62
C SER A 214 14.67 30.00 -16.65
N GLN A 215 15.31 31.16 -16.86
CA GLN A 215 14.85 32.17 -17.80
C GLN A 215 15.04 31.74 -19.27
N ASN A 216 16.07 30.94 -19.54
CA ASN A 216 16.46 30.50 -20.88
C ASN A 216 16.16 29.02 -21.13
N ILE A 217 15.29 28.41 -20.34
CA ILE A 217 15.07 26.96 -20.36
C ILE A 217 14.52 26.42 -21.70
N HIS A 218 13.86 27.29 -22.47
CA HIS A 218 13.32 27.01 -23.79
C HIS A 218 14.39 26.97 -24.90
N THR A 219 15.59 27.51 -24.63
CA THR A 219 16.72 27.46 -25.57
C THR A 219 17.64 26.26 -25.33
N LEU A 220 17.41 25.52 -24.23
CA LEU A 220 18.15 24.29 -23.95
C LEU A 220 17.77 23.19 -24.94
N ASN A 221 18.75 22.35 -25.28
CA ASN A 221 18.61 21.25 -26.21
C ASN A 221 17.74 20.14 -25.60
N PRO A 222 16.55 19.87 -26.17
CA PRO A 222 15.63 18.87 -25.64
C PRO A 222 16.19 17.44 -25.71
N VAL A 223 17.13 17.17 -26.60
CA VAL A 223 17.69 15.81 -26.78
C VAL A 223 18.68 15.47 -25.67
N SER A 224 19.41 16.45 -25.15
CA SER A 224 20.48 16.27 -24.17
C SER A 224 20.08 16.73 -22.75
N ILE A 225 18.84 17.19 -22.58
CA ILE A 225 18.36 17.76 -21.32
C ILE A 225 18.42 16.77 -20.15
N LYS A 226 18.19 15.47 -20.39
CA LYS A 226 18.30 14.43 -19.36
C LYS A 226 19.74 14.26 -18.88
N ASP A 227 20.70 14.33 -19.81
CA ASP A 227 22.11 14.15 -19.52
C ASP A 227 22.65 15.39 -18.80
N PHE A 228 22.19 16.58 -19.20
CA PHE A 228 22.48 17.84 -18.52
C PHE A 228 21.92 17.85 -17.09
N ALA A 229 20.64 17.48 -16.92
CA ALA A 229 20.01 17.38 -15.61
C ALA A 229 20.74 16.38 -14.72
N GLY A 230 21.08 15.21 -15.25
CA GLY A 230 21.81 14.20 -14.49
C GLY A 230 23.21 14.67 -14.09
N HIS A 231 23.90 15.39 -14.97
CA HIS A 231 25.18 16.01 -14.66
C HIS A 231 25.05 17.04 -13.52
N LEU A 232 24.05 17.93 -13.55
CA LEU A 232 23.83 18.91 -12.48
C LEU A 232 23.59 18.25 -11.11
N ILE A 233 22.77 17.19 -11.09
CA ILE A 233 22.44 16.43 -9.89
C ILE A 233 23.69 15.72 -9.34
N ASN A 234 24.43 15.01 -10.20
CA ASN A 234 25.61 14.25 -9.81
C ASN A 234 26.73 15.19 -9.34
N HIS A 235 26.91 16.34 -10.00
CA HIS A 235 27.85 17.36 -9.53
C HIS A 235 27.53 17.79 -8.10
N LEU A 236 26.27 18.18 -7.82
CA LEU A 236 25.91 18.65 -6.48
C LEU A 236 25.97 17.54 -5.43
N ALA A 237 25.55 16.32 -5.76
CA ALA A 237 25.60 15.20 -4.83
C ALA A 237 27.02 14.81 -4.42
N ASN A 238 28.00 15.02 -5.30
CA ASN A 238 29.41 14.73 -5.05
C ASN A 238 30.19 15.90 -4.44
N LEU A 239 29.60 17.10 -4.36
CA LEU A 239 30.22 18.23 -3.69
C LEU A 239 30.32 17.98 -2.18
N GLN A 240 31.55 17.84 -1.68
CA GLN A 240 31.84 17.76 -0.24
C GLN A 240 31.82 19.16 0.40
N LEU A 241 30.69 19.86 0.32
CA LEU A 241 30.53 21.19 0.90
C LEU A 241 29.79 21.13 2.24
N SER A 242 30.11 22.04 3.15
CA SER A 242 29.39 22.19 4.42
C SER A 242 27.97 22.78 4.25
N SER A 243 27.70 23.43 3.12
CA SER A 243 26.45 24.15 2.82
C SER A 243 25.60 23.50 1.70
N VAL A 244 25.71 22.18 1.49
CA VAL A 244 24.97 21.44 0.43
C VAL A 244 23.47 21.75 0.43
N SER A 245 22.85 22.04 1.59
CA SER A 245 21.44 22.42 1.67
C SER A 245 21.08 23.68 0.89
N GLU A 246 21.93 24.72 0.88
CA GLU A 246 21.65 25.98 0.18
C GLU A 246 21.70 25.79 -1.34
N TYR A 247 22.70 25.04 -1.83
CA TYR A 247 22.79 24.65 -3.24
C TYR A 247 21.61 23.76 -3.64
N ALA A 248 21.23 22.81 -2.79
CA ALA A 248 20.11 21.91 -3.04
C ALA A 248 18.80 22.68 -3.19
N ILE A 249 18.56 23.74 -2.42
CA ILE A 249 17.38 24.60 -2.58
C ILE A 249 17.31 25.19 -3.99
N HIS A 250 18.40 25.76 -4.48
CA HIS A 250 18.43 26.33 -5.83
C HIS A 250 18.23 25.26 -6.91
N LEU A 251 18.93 24.12 -6.82
CA LEU A 251 18.80 23.03 -7.80
C LEU A 251 17.40 22.43 -7.82
N THR A 252 16.85 22.14 -6.64
CA THR A 252 15.54 21.49 -6.52
C THR A 252 14.42 22.42 -6.99
N SER A 253 14.52 23.73 -6.69
CA SER A 253 13.62 24.74 -7.26
C SER A 253 13.69 24.73 -8.79
N PHE A 254 14.88 24.84 -9.39
CA PHE A 254 15.03 24.83 -10.85
C PHE A 254 14.40 23.58 -11.48
N ILE A 255 14.63 22.40 -10.88
CA ILE A 255 14.08 21.14 -11.40
C ILE A 255 12.55 21.12 -11.26
N SER A 256 12.01 21.45 -10.08
CA SER A 256 10.58 21.29 -9.79
C SER A 256 9.71 22.37 -10.43
N THR A 257 10.17 23.63 -10.50
CA THR A 257 9.38 24.75 -11.03
C THR A 257 9.54 24.92 -12.53
N ASP A 258 10.77 24.79 -13.06
CA ASP A 258 11.07 25.18 -14.43
C ASP A 258 11.24 23.94 -15.32
N LEU A 259 12.16 23.04 -14.96
CA LEU A 259 12.55 21.91 -15.80
C LEU A 259 11.40 20.93 -16.03
N MET A 260 10.73 20.49 -14.96
CA MET A 260 9.62 19.55 -15.06
C MET A 260 8.38 20.15 -15.73
N THR A 261 8.22 21.47 -15.71
CA THR A 261 7.10 22.15 -16.36
C THR A 261 7.23 22.10 -17.88
N ILE A 262 8.45 22.21 -18.40
CA ILE A 262 8.71 22.22 -19.85
C ILE A 262 9.06 20.83 -20.37
N TYR A 263 9.79 20.04 -19.59
CA TYR A 263 10.24 18.70 -19.93
C TYR A 263 9.77 17.69 -18.86
N PRO A 264 8.47 17.34 -18.83
CA PRO A 264 7.90 16.49 -17.77
C PRO A 264 8.43 15.05 -17.77
N SER A 265 9.00 14.56 -18.87
CA SER A 265 9.58 13.21 -18.97
C SER A 265 11.00 13.10 -18.43
N VAL A 266 11.67 14.20 -18.08
CA VAL A 266 13.10 14.21 -17.72
C VAL A 266 13.41 13.23 -16.60
N LEU A 267 12.60 13.22 -15.53
CA LEU A 267 12.84 12.31 -14.41
C LEU A 267 12.74 10.83 -14.81
N ALA A 268 11.85 10.48 -15.74
CA ALA A 268 11.72 9.10 -16.22
C ALA A 268 12.95 8.64 -17.01
N GLU A 269 13.59 9.58 -17.71
CA GLU A 269 14.74 9.33 -18.59
C GLU A 269 16.08 9.34 -17.86
N VAL A 270 16.22 10.12 -16.78
CA VAL A 270 17.43 10.17 -15.93
C VAL A 270 17.65 8.84 -15.22
N GLY A 271 18.88 8.37 -15.11
CA GLY A 271 19.24 7.07 -14.51
C GLY A 271 18.83 6.88 -13.03
N PRO A 272 18.61 5.63 -12.57
CA PRO A 272 18.23 5.34 -11.18
C PRO A 272 19.22 5.84 -10.10
N GLY A 273 20.53 5.78 -10.33
CA GLY A 273 21.53 6.29 -9.37
C GLY A 273 21.42 7.81 -9.21
N THR A 274 21.30 8.51 -10.32
CA THR A 274 21.06 9.95 -10.34
C THR A 274 19.72 10.33 -9.69
N LEU A 275 18.65 9.55 -9.90
CA LEU A 275 17.36 9.77 -9.25
C LEU A 275 17.43 9.58 -7.72
N ASP A 276 18.24 8.63 -7.24
CA ASP A 276 18.48 8.43 -5.81
C ASP A 276 19.15 9.65 -5.17
N MET A 277 20.17 10.19 -5.86
CA MET A 277 20.85 11.42 -5.46
C MET A 277 19.89 12.63 -5.47
N LEU A 278 19.06 12.75 -6.50
CA LEU A 278 18.04 13.81 -6.57
C LEU A 278 17.06 13.72 -5.40
N ALA A 279 16.58 12.52 -5.07
CA ALA A 279 15.66 12.33 -3.95
C ALA A 279 16.30 12.73 -2.62
N MET A 280 17.58 12.42 -2.41
CA MET A 280 18.34 12.84 -1.24
C MET A 280 18.53 14.36 -1.17
N LEU A 281 18.89 15.01 -2.29
CA LEU A 281 19.05 16.46 -2.37
C LEU A 281 17.72 17.19 -2.13
N ALA A 282 16.62 16.69 -2.72
CA ALA A 282 15.28 17.21 -2.54
C ALA A 282 14.76 17.05 -1.09
N ALA A 283 15.06 15.92 -0.44
CA ALA A 283 14.79 15.76 0.99
C ALA A 283 15.57 16.77 1.84
N THR A 284 16.85 17.01 1.49
CA THR A 284 17.73 17.93 2.20
C THR A 284 17.29 19.40 2.04
N SER A 285 16.77 19.77 0.87
CA SER A 285 16.25 21.11 0.61
C SER A 285 14.83 21.35 1.16
N GLY A 286 14.13 20.28 1.55
CA GLY A 286 12.74 20.33 2.01
C GLY A 286 11.70 20.28 0.87
N ASP A 287 12.11 20.02 -0.37
CA ASP A 287 11.19 19.76 -1.48
C ASP A 287 10.73 18.30 -1.49
N PHE A 288 9.82 17.97 -0.56
CA PHE A 288 9.25 16.62 -0.46
C PHE A 288 8.40 16.23 -1.69
N SER A 289 7.93 17.21 -2.47
CA SER A 289 7.16 16.91 -3.69
C SER A 289 8.07 16.33 -4.76
N LEU A 290 9.23 16.96 -4.98
CA LEU A 290 10.23 16.48 -5.92
C LEU A 290 10.86 15.16 -5.43
N ALA A 291 11.20 15.04 -4.14
CA ALA A 291 11.75 13.81 -3.57
C ALA A 291 10.82 12.61 -3.80
N ARG A 292 9.51 12.79 -3.53
CA ARG A 292 8.52 11.75 -3.81
C ARG A 292 8.42 11.45 -5.29
N SER A 293 8.39 12.46 -6.16
CA SER A 293 8.31 12.27 -7.62
C SER A 293 9.47 11.41 -8.14
N ALA A 294 10.69 11.67 -7.65
CA ALA A 294 11.87 10.84 -7.95
C ALA A 294 11.70 9.39 -7.44
N PHE A 295 11.22 9.18 -6.21
CA PHE A 295 10.92 7.84 -5.71
C PHE A 295 9.80 7.13 -6.46
N VAL A 296 8.76 7.84 -6.92
CA VAL A 296 7.70 7.25 -7.75
C VAL A 296 8.30 6.65 -9.01
N VAL A 297 9.16 7.40 -9.69
CA VAL A 297 9.84 6.93 -10.91
C VAL A 297 10.72 5.71 -10.59
N LEU A 298 11.53 5.78 -9.54
CA LEU A 298 12.39 4.67 -9.11
C LEU A 298 11.60 3.39 -8.81
N VAL A 299 10.55 3.49 -7.99
CA VAL A 299 9.80 2.35 -7.46
C VAL A 299 8.81 1.80 -8.47
N GLN A 300 8.04 2.67 -9.14
CA GLN A 300 6.95 2.24 -10.02
C GLN A 300 7.41 1.95 -11.44
N GLN A 301 8.28 2.79 -12.01
CA GLN A 301 8.72 2.64 -13.40
C GLN A 301 9.96 1.76 -13.50
N LYS A 302 10.94 1.96 -12.60
CA LYS A 302 12.23 1.24 -12.66
C LYS A 302 12.30 0.00 -11.77
N ARG A 303 11.33 -0.19 -10.87
CA ARG A 303 11.27 -1.30 -9.89
C ARG A 303 12.55 -1.41 -9.04
N ILE A 304 13.11 -0.26 -8.67
CA ILE A 304 14.35 -0.14 -7.90
C ILE A 304 14.04 0.57 -6.57
N ALA A 305 14.56 0.04 -5.47
CA ALA A 305 14.49 0.65 -4.16
C ALA A 305 15.58 1.72 -4.02
N PRO A 306 15.26 2.92 -3.51
CA PRO A 306 16.27 3.93 -3.23
C PRO A 306 17.31 3.43 -2.24
N SER A 307 18.50 4.03 -2.22
CA SER A 307 19.54 3.68 -1.26
C SER A 307 19.06 3.89 0.18
N LEU A 308 19.57 3.07 1.10
CA LEU A 308 19.20 3.20 2.52
C LEU A 308 19.52 4.60 3.07
N LYS A 309 20.58 5.25 2.56
CA LYS A 309 20.96 6.62 2.92
C LYS A 309 19.91 7.63 2.47
N ALA A 310 19.53 7.61 1.18
CA ALA A 310 18.53 8.53 0.65
C ALA A 310 17.16 8.33 1.32
N TRP A 311 16.80 7.06 1.56
CA TRP A 311 15.57 6.69 2.25
C TRP A 311 15.49 7.23 3.68
N ASN A 312 16.55 7.02 4.46
CA ASN A 312 16.58 7.47 5.86
C ASN A 312 16.60 9.00 5.97
N GLU A 313 17.32 9.70 5.09
CA GLU A 313 17.31 11.17 5.05
C GLU A 313 15.92 11.71 4.67
N PHE A 314 15.27 11.11 3.67
CA PHE A 314 13.91 11.49 3.33
C PHE A 314 12.95 11.31 4.51
N LEU A 315 12.95 10.13 5.14
CA LEU A 315 12.03 9.86 6.24
C LEU A 315 12.28 10.74 7.46
N SER A 316 13.54 10.97 7.85
CA SER A 316 13.86 11.80 9.01
C SER A 316 13.32 13.23 8.82
N ARG A 317 13.58 13.83 7.65
CA ARG A 317 13.12 15.17 7.29
C ARG A 317 11.61 15.24 7.09
N TYR A 318 11.02 14.20 6.50
CA TYR A 318 9.57 14.15 6.27
C TYR A 318 8.80 14.03 7.60
N ILE A 319 9.31 13.25 8.56
CA ILE A 319 8.72 13.15 9.91
C ILE A 319 8.71 14.52 10.57
N GLU A 320 9.84 15.23 10.57
CA GLU A 320 9.95 16.59 11.12
C GLU A 320 8.99 17.56 10.42
N HIS A 321 8.92 17.51 9.09
CA HIS A 321 7.99 18.34 8.32
C HIS A 321 6.52 18.03 8.66
N ALA A 322 6.16 16.76 8.74
CA ALA A 322 4.81 16.32 9.06
C ALA A 322 4.37 16.73 10.47
N GLU A 323 5.31 16.73 11.42
CA GLU A 323 5.10 17.22 12.79
C GLU A 323 4.94 18.74 12.82
N ASN A 324 5.84 19.47 12.18
CA ASN A 324 5.82 20.94 12.13
C ASN A 324 4.58 21.50 11.42
N GLN A 325 4.15 20.87 10.32
CA GLN A 325 2.96 21.27 9.57
C GLN A 325 1.66 20.64 10.09
N ASN A 326 1.73 19.79 11.12
CA ASN A 326 0.59 19.03 11.65
C ASN A 326 -0.25 18.35 10.56
N LEU A 327 0.41 17.62 9.67
CA LEU A 327 -0.27 16.91 8.58
C LEU A 327 -1.29 15.91 9.14
N SER A 328 -2.45 15.84 8.48
CA SER A 328 -3.51 14.88 8.80
C SER A 328 -3.11 13.46 8.38
N ARG A 329 -3.72 12.45 9.03
CA ARG A 329 -3.58 11.04 8.65
C ARG A 329 -3.74 10.81 7.14
N SER A 330 -4.76 11.44 6.55
CA SER A 330 -5.07 11.29 5.12
C SER A 330 -3.97 11.85 4.20
N GLN A 331 -3.30 12.93 4.62
CA GLN A 331 -2.17 13.50 3.88
C GLN A 331 -0.95 12.60 4.00
N VAL A 332 -0.59 12.20 5.23
CA VAL A 332 0.55 11.30 5.48
C VAL A 332 0.41 9.98 4.70
N LEU A 333 -0.79 9.38 4.74
CA LEU A 333 -1.05 8.14 4.01
C LEU A 333 -0.97 8.34 2.49
N ARG A 334 -1.52 9.43 1.96
CA ARG A 334 -1.42 9.75 0.53
C ARG A 334 0.04 9.88 0.11
N ASP A 335 0.81 10.63 0.89
CA ASP A 335 2.20 10.94 0.61
C ASP A 335 3.10 9.69 0.66
N LEU A 336 2.88 8.80 1.64
CA LEU A 336 3.70 7.60 1.83
C LEU A 336 3.20 6.39 1.04
N SER A 337 1.95 6.37 0.58
CA SER A 337 1.36 5.21 -0.13
C SER A 337 2.15 4.80 -1.36
N VAL A 338 2.69 5.77 -2.10
CA VAL A 338 3.40 5.55 -3.36
C VAL A 338 4.78 4.91 -3.15
N ILE A 339 5.38 5.15 -1.99
CA ILE A 339 6.69 4.65 -1.57
C ILE A 339 6.57 3.52 -0.55
N LYS A 340 5.34 3.00 -0.34
CA LYS A 340 5.06 1.84 0.50
C LYS A 340 6.00 0.67 0.24
N PRO A 341 6.30 0.25 -1.02
CA PRO A 341 7.17 -0.90 -1.26
C PRO A 341 8.58 -0.74 -0.67
N VAL A 342 9.06 0.51 -0.55
CA VAL A 342 10.36 0.82 0.05
C VAL A 342 10.40 0.52 1.55
N LEU A 343 9.28 0.72 2.27
CA LEU A 343 9.15 0.33 3.69
C LEU A 343 9.20 -1.18 3.92
N PHE A 344 8.90 -1.98 2.89
CA PHE A 344 9.01 -3.45 2.96
C PHE A 344 10.39 -3.93 2.53
N HIS A 345 11.03 -3.19 1.62
CA HIS A 345 12.38 -3.48 1.16
C HIS A 345 13.41 -3.14 2.23
N HIS A 346 13.33 -1.92 2.77
CA HIS A 346 14.16 -1.49 3.90
C HIS A 346 13.46 -1.81 5.21
N GLN A 347 14.19 -2.43 6.14
CA GLN A 347 13.68 -2.72 7.48
C GLN A 347 13.17 -1.44 8.17
N LEU A 348 12.07 -1.54 8.90
CA LEU A 348 11.51 -0.42 9.65
C LEU A 348 12.42 -0.03 10.80
N THR A 349 12.61 1.27 11.02
CA THR A 349 13.39 1.79 12.16
C THR A 349 12.46 2.22 13.31
N PRO A 350 12.96 2.28 14.56
CA PRO A 350 12.14 2.70 15.71
C PRO A 350 11.49 4.09 15.56
N SER A 351 12.18 5.04 14.93
CA SER A 351 11.65 6.39 14.69
C SER A 351 10.44 6.37 13.75
N VAL A 352 10.52 5.59 12.67
CA VAL A 352 9.43 5.43 11.70
C VAL A 352 8.23 4.75 12.34
N VAL A 353 8.45 3.70 13.15
CA VAL A 353 7.37 3.01 13.86
C VAL A 353 6.65 3.95 14.81
N ARG A 354 7.38 4.74 15.59
CA ARG A 354 6.79 5.75 16.49
C ARG A 354 5.98 6.80 15.73
N PHE A 355 6.49 7.28 14.60
CA PHE A 355 5.76 8.21 13.74
C PHE A 355 4.44 7.61 13.23
N LEU A 356 4.47 6.38 12.72
CA LEU A 356 3.28 5.68 12.24
C LEU A 356 2.26 5.40 13.36
N LEU A 357 2.74 5.06 14.57
CA LEU A 357 1.89 4.92 15.75
C LEU A 357 1.16 6.23 16.08
N ALA A 358 1.88 7.35 16.09
CA ALA A 358 1.33 8.64 16.45
C ALA A 358 0.37 9.21 15.39
N ARG A 359 0.73 9.12 14.10
CA ARG A 359 0.07 9.86 13.01
C ARG A 359 -0.88 9.02 12.14
N VAL A 360 -0.69 7.71 12.07
CA VAL A 360 -1.46 6.84 11.16
C VAL A 360 -2.41 5.91 11.91
N THR A 361 -2.05 5.51 13.13
CA THR A 361 -2.76 4.46 13.87
C THR A 361 -3.87 5.06 14.73
N GLU A 362 -5.14 4.98 14.32
CA GLU A 362 -6.27 5.55 15.08
C GLU A 362 -7.19 4.49 15.71
N SER A 363 -7.12 3.25 15.23
CA SER A 363 -7.95 2.15 15.70
C SER A 363 -7.11 0.98 16.21
N ALA A 364 -7.74 0.12 17.04
CA ALA A 364 -7.09 -1.09 17.53
C ALA A 364 -6.75 -2.07 16.38
N HIS A 365 -7.47 -1.96 15.27
CA HIS A 365 -7.19 -2.71 14.06
C HIS A 365 -5.92 -2.22 13.38
N ASP A 366 -5.80 -0.91 13.12
CA ASP A 366 -4.58 -0.30 12.56
C ASP A 366 -3.34 -0.67 13.40
N LEU A 367 -3.49 -0.70 14.72
CA LEU A 367 -2.41 -1.04 15.66
C LEU A 367 -1.96 -2.50 15.49
N SER A 368 -2.91 -3.42 15.35
CA SER A 368 -2.66 -4.84 15.11
C SER A 368 -1.91 -5.04 13.78
N ASP A 369 -2.28 -4.28 12.75
CA ASP A 369 -1.67 -4.38 11.42
C ASP A 369 -0.25 -3.83 11.40
N LEU A 370 -0.04 -2.67 12.03
CA LEU A 370 1.30 -2.13 12.19
C LEU A 370 2.19 -3.08 12.98
N MET A 371 1.66 -3.73 14.02
CA MET A 371 2.40 -4.72 14.79
C MET A 371 2.76 -5.94 13.93
N LYS A 372 1.83 -6.46 13.11
CA LYS A 372 2.12 -7.56 12.17
C LYS A 372 3.20 -7.16 11.17
N LEU A 373 3.09 -5.96 10.60
CA LEU A 373 4.08 -5.41 9.68
C LEU A 373 5.48 -5.38 10.32
N VAL A 374 5.61 -4.74 11.47
CA VAL A 374 6.89 -4.65 12.20
C VAL A 374 7.39 -6.04 12.61
N SER A 375 6.52 -6.96 13.00
CA SER A 375 6.92 -8.33 13.35
C SER A 375 7.50 -9.10 12.16
N SER A 376 6.97 -8.87 10.95
CA SER A 376 7.41 -9.53 9.72
C SER A 376 8.71 -8.94 9.16
N SER A 377 8.91 -7.62 9.28
CA SER A 377 10.05 -6.93 8.71
C SER A 377 11.22 -6.77 9.69
N SER A 378 10.92 -6.55 10.98
CA SER A 378 11.88 -5.97 11.95
C SER A 378 11.49 -6.31 13.39
N SER A 379 11.43 -7.60 13.73
CA SER A 379 10.96 -8.08 15.04
C SER A 379 11.70 -7.46 16.25
N GLN A 380 12.98 -7.11 16.08
CA GLN A 380 13.79 -6.44 17.11
C GLN A 380 13.27 -5.03 17.45
N VAL A 381 12.72 -4.31 16.48
CA VAL A 381 12.14 -2.97 16.69
C VAL A 381 10.87 -3.03 17.52
N LEU A 382 10.14 -4.15 17.41
CA LEU A 382 8.92 -4.39 18.19
C LEU A 382 9.22 -4.47 19.69
N ALA A 383 10.35 -5.07 20.07
CA ALA A 383 10.83 -5.07 21.46
C ALA A 383 11.22 -3.66 21.93
N ALA A 384 11.88 -2.86 21.08
CA ALA A 384 12.29 -1.50 21.41
C ALA A 384 11.13 -0.50 21.53
N CYS A 385 10.05 -0.71 20.78
CA CYS A 385 8.87 0.16 20.73
C CYS A 385 7.67 -0.40 21.51
N GLY A 386 7.82 -1.49 22.27
CA GLY A 386 6.70 -2.18 22.91
C GLY A 386 5.89 -1.30 23.87
N SER A 387 6.54 -0.37 24.57
CA SER A 387 5.86 0.63 25.40
C SER A 387 5.01 1.59 24.56
N ASP A 388 5.51 2.02 23.40
CA ASP A 388 4.82 2.95 22.50
C ASP A 388 3.53 2.33 21.95
N PHE A 389 3.55 1.05 21.61
CA PHE A 389 2.36 0.29 21.21
C PHE A 389 1.30 0.22 22.34
N MET A 390 1.73 -0.01 23.58
CA MET A 390 0.82 -0.08 24.73
C MET A 390 0.21 1.29 25.06
N ILE A 391 1.01 2.36 25.02
CA ILE A 391 0.54 3.74 25.21
C ILE A 391 -0.50 4.07 24.14
N ARG A 392 -0.21 3.77 22.88
CA ARG A 392 -1.14 4.04 21.78
C ARG A 392 -2.44 3.25 21.91
N LEU A 393 -2.38 1.98 22.32
CA LEU A 393 -3.59 1.20 22.60
C LEU A 393 -4.44 1.87 23.68
N GLN A 394 -3.82 2.35 24.76
CA GLN A 394 -4.53 3.02 25.84
C GLN A 394 -5.24 4.30 25.35
N GLU A 395 -4.58 5.11 24.53
CA GLU A 395 -5.17 6.32 23.91
C GLU A 395 -6.38 5.99 23.01
N ILE A 396 -6.28 4.93 22.22
CA ILE A 396 -7.39 4.45 21.38
C ILE A 396 -8.55 3.98 22.26
N GLN A 397 -8.25 3.26 23.33
CA GLN A 397 -9.26 2.73 24.25
C GLN A 397 -9.99 3.84 25.00
N THR A 398 -9.30 4.86 25.50
CA THR A 398 -9.92 6.01 26.19
C THR A 398 -10.82 6.82 25.27
N SER A 399 -10.50 6.86 23.98
CA SER A 399 -11.31 7.54 22.95
C SER A 399 -12.50 6.71 22.47
N SER A 400 -12.46 5.39 22.69
CA SER A 400 -13.48 4.45 22.22
C SER A 400 -14.60 4.21 23.23
N LYS A 401 -15.82 3.92 22.74
CA LYS A 401 -16.99 3.59 23.58
C LYS A 401 -17.12 2.09 23.88
N HIS A 402 -16.06 1.31 23.71
CA HIS A 402 -16.11 -0.14 23.90
C HIS A 402 -16.19 -0.51 25.40
N SER A 403 -16.63 -1.74 25.68
CA SER A 403 -16.72 -2.23 27.06
C SER A 403 -15.33 -2.53 27.63
N ILE A 404 -15.22 -2.45 28.96
CA ILE A 404 -13.99 -2.76 29.72
C ILE A 404 -13.46 -4.16 29.37
N ILE A 405 -14.36 -5.13 29.12
CA ILE A 405 -13.98 -6.50 28.74
C ILE A 405 -13.26 -6.51 27.39
N VAL A 406 -13.76 -5.76 26.40
CA VAL A 406 -13.13 -5.66 25.07
C VAL A 406 -11.76 -5.01 25.18
N HIS A 407 -11.62 -3.95 25.98
CA HIS A 407 -10.34 -3.31 26.25
C HIS A 407 -9.33 -4.26 26.90
N ALA A 408 -9.77 -5.02 27.90
CA ALA A 408 -8.92 -6.00 28.59
C ALA A 408 -8.44 -7.13 27.65
N VAL A 409 -9.32 -7.60 26.76
CA VAL A 409 -8.95 -8.61 25.74
C VAL A 409 -7.92 -8.06 24.77
N GLN A 410 -8.14 -6.84 24.25
CA GLN A 410 -7.19 -6.19 23.33
C GLN A 410 -5.81 -5.98 23.96
N ALA A 411 -5.76 -5.49 25.20
CA ALA A 411 -4.51 -5.29 25.92
C ALA A 411 -3.78 -6.62 26.19
N SER A 412 -4.53 -7.67 26.55
CA SER A 412 -3.97 -9.00 26.79
C SER A 412 -3.40 -9.62 25.50
N GLN A 413 -4.10 -9.46 24.38
CA GLN A 413 -3.66 -9.95 23.08
C GLN A 413 -2.40 -9.20 22.59
N LEU A 414 -2.40 -7.87 22.68
CA LEU A 414 -1.25 -7.05 22.33
C LEU A 414 -0.02 -7.42 23.18
N MET A 415 -0.19 -7.50 24.49
CA MET A 415 0.89 -7.88 25.41
C MET A 415 1.44 -9.28 25.12
N LYS A 416 0.58 -10.24 24.75
CA LYS A 416 1.01 -11.57 24.34
C LYS A 416 1.90 -11.50 23.09
N SER A 417 1.50 -10.74 22.08
CA SER A 417 2.26 -10.55 20.85
C SER A 417 3.59 -9.81 21.08
N LEU A 418 3.59 -8.77 21.92
CA LEU A 418 4.81 -8.07 22.33
C LEU A 418 5.79 -9.01 23.04
N LYS A 419 5.30 -9.83 23.99
CA LYS A 419 6.13 -10.82 24.70
C LYS A 419 6.72 -11.87 23.77
N THR A 420 5.95 -12.35 22.78
CA THR A 420 6.49 -13.30 21.78
C THR A 420 7.60 -12.69 20.94
N ALA A 421 7.62 -11.37 20.76
CA ALA A 421 8.69 -10.65 20.07
C ALA A 421 9.85 -10.24 20.98
N GLY A 422 9.85 -10.64 22.25
CA GLY A 422 10.95 -10.35 23.20
C GLY A 422 10.79 -9.08 24.02
N TYR A 423 9.63 -8.42 24.00
CA TYR A 423 9.37 -7.28 24.88
C TYR A 423 9.18 -7.73 26.34
N THR A 424 9.96 -7.15 27.24
CA THR A 424 9.77 -7.27 28.69
C THR A 424 9.23 -5.95 29.23
N ALA A 425 8.00 -5.97 29.75
CA ALA A 425 7.45 -4.82 30.45
C ALA A 425 8.28 -4.57 31.73
N ASN A 426 8.81 -3.35 31.87
CA ASN A 426 9.47 -2.90 33.08
C ASN A 426 8.46 -2.58 34.18
#